data_AF-X6EAK6-F1
#
_entry.id   AF-X6EAK6-F1
#
_cell.length_a   1.000
_cell.length_b   1.000
_cell.length_c   1.000
_cell.angle_alpha   90.00
_cell.angle_beta   90.00
_cell.angle_gamma   90.00
#
_symmetry.space_group_name_H-M   'P 1'
#
loop_
_entity.id
_entity.type
_entity.pdbx_description
1 polymer ?
#
loop_
_entity_poly.entity_id
_entity_poly.type
_entity_poly.pdbx_seq_one_letter_code
_entity_poly.pdbx_strand_id
1 'polypeptide(L)' 'MYYNFVRIHATLRMTPAMAAGVTGKLWDIGDIAALIEAKEADKPMARGSYKRRVA' A
#
# COMPACT_ATOMS: atom_id res chain seq x y z
N MET A 1 -0.63 7.56 -2.55
CA MET A 1 -1.69 6.52 -2.57
C MET A 1 -2.78 6.82 -3.60
N TYR A 2 -3.38 8.02 -3.59
CA TYR A 2 -4.46 8.41 -4.52
C TYR A 2 -4.17 8.16 -6.01
N TYR A 3 -3.08 8.71 -6.56
CA TYR A 3 -2.82 8.61 -8.01
C TYR A 3 -2.50 7.19 -8.49
N ASN A 4 -1.84 6.38 -7.65
CA ASN A 4 -1.36 5.05 -8.04
C ASN A 4 -2.45 3.97 -7.95
N PHE A 5 -3.35 4.08 -6.97
CA PHE A 5 -4.33 3.05 -6.67
C PHE A 5 -5.77 3.45 -7.01
N VAL A 6 -6.09 4.75 -6.95
CA VAL A 6 -7.46 5.27 -7.08
C VAL A 6 -7.68 5.96 -8.43
N ARG A 7 -6.74 6.79 -8.87
CA ARG A 7 -6.92 7.54 -10.14
C ARG A 7 -6.54 6.69 -11.35
N ILE A 8 -7.44 6.62 -12.33
CA ILE A 8 -7.12 6.05 -13.65
C ILE A 8 -6.11 6.94 -14.37
N HIS A 9 -5.02 6.34 -14.84
CA HIS A 9 -4.02 7.05 -15.62
C HIS A 9 -4.54 7.32 -17.03
N ALA A 10 -4.34 8.54 -17.53
CA ALA A 10 -4.90 8.97 -18.81
C ALA A 10 -4.47 8.09 -20.00
N THR A 11 -3.17 7.72 -20.06
CA THR A 11 -2.61 6.90 -21.15
C THR A 11 -2.77 5.40 -20.93
N LEU A 12 -2.60 4.90 -19.70
CA LEU A 12 -2.63 3.46 -19.40
C LEU A 12 -4.05 2.90 -19.37
N ARG A 13 -5.08 3.75 -19.26
CA ARG A 13 -6.50 3.37 -19.13
C ARG A 13 -6.82 2.48 -17.93
N MET A 14 -5.87 2.36 -17.01
CA MET A 14 -5.98 1.70 -15.71
C MET A 14 -5.10 2.43 -14.70
N THR A 15 -5.11 2.00 -13.44
CA THR A 15 -4.26 2.63 -12.43
C THR A 15 -2.80 2.20 -12.58
N PRO A 16 -1.83 3.05 -12.20
CA PRO A 16 -0.41 2.68 -12.22
C PRO A 16 -0.11 1.40 -11.43
N ALA A 17 -0.78 1.16 -10.28
CA ALA A 17 -0.60 -0.05 -9.48
C ALA A 17 -1.13 -1.31 -10.18
N MET A 18 -2.20 -1.20 -10.98
CA MET A 18 -2.68 -2.30 -11.82
C MET A 18 -1.71 -2.60 -12.96
N ALA A 19 -1.22 -1.57 -13.65
CA ALA A 19 -0.25 -1.74 -14.73
C ALA A 19 1.07 -2.37 -14.24
N ALA A 20 1.48 -2.07 -13.00
CA ALA A 20 2.64 -2.67 -12.36
C ALA A 20 2.39 -4.07 -11.76
N GLY A 21 1.16 -4.61 -11.86
CA GLY A 21 0.80 -5.92 -11.31
C GLY A 21 0.74 -5.98 -9.78
N VAL A 22 0.70 -4.84 -9.10
CA VAL A 22 0.62 -4.76 -7.63
C VAL A 22 -0.78 -5.15 -7.13
N THR A 23 -1.82 -4.85 -7.92
CA THR A 23 -3.22 -5.14 -7.60
C THR A 23 -4.00 -5.46 -8.87
N GLY A 24 -4.95 -6.40 -8.77
CA GLY A 24 -5.91 -6.69 -9.86
C GLY A 24 -7.18 -5.85 -9.82
N LYS A 25 -7.41 -5.09 -8.73
CA LYS A 25 -8.61 -4.25 -8.53
C LYS A 25 -8.28 -2.76 -8.50
N LEU A 26 -9.29 -1.95 -8.89
CA LEU A 26 -9.34 -0.51 -8.62
C LEU A 26 -9.66 -0.30 -7.13
N TRP A 27 -9.03 0.70 -6.52
CA TRP A 27 -9.25 1.05 -5.11
C TRP A 27 -10.00 2.36 -5.00
N ASP A 28 -10.78 2.52 -3.94
CA ASP A 28 -11.32 3.81 -3.52
C ASP A 28 -10.51 4.41 -2.35
N ILE A 29 -10.68 5.71 -2.08
CA ILE A 29 -10.11 6.37 -0.91
C ILE A 29 -10.60 5.71 0.39
N GLY A 30 -11.86 5.27 0.43
CA GLY A 30 -12.43 4.57 1.59
C GLY A 30 -11.70 3.26 1.92
N ASP A 31 -11.33 2.48 0.90
CA ASP A 31 -10.57 1.23 1.08
C ASP A 31 -9.21 1.49 1.73
N ILE A 32 -8.56 2.60 1.35
CA ILE A 32 -7.25 2.99 1.88
C ILE A 32 -7.39 3.44 3.33
N ALA A 33 -8.42 4.23 3.65
CA ALA A 33 -8.68 4.68 5.02
C ALA A 33 -8.96 3.48 5.95
N ALA A 34 -9.80 2.53 5.51
CA ALA A 34 -10.10 1.33 6.26
C ALA A 34 -8.85 0.47 6.55
N LEU A 35 -7.91 0.39 5.60
CA LEU A 35 -6.63 -0.28 5.82
C LEU A 35 -5.76 0.42 6.86
N ILE A 36 -5.77 1.75 6.89
CA ILE A 36 -5.02 2.54 7.88
C ILE A 36 -5.63 2.32 9.27
N GLU A 37 -6.94 2.45 9.41
CA GLU A 37 -7.64 2.22 10.69
C GLU A 37 -7.41 0.80 11.22
N ALA A 38 -7.50 -0.21 10.36
CA ALA A 38 -7.20 -1.59 10.74
C ALA A 38 -5.75 -1.77 11.19
N LYS A 39 -4.80 -1.07 10.55
CA LYS A 39 -3.38 -1.10 10.92
C LYS A 39 -3.08 -0.33 12.20
N GLU A 40 -3.79 0.75 12.48
CA GLU A 40 -3.66 1.51 13.73
C GLU A 40 -4.28 0.76 14.92
N ALA A 41 -5.31 -0.07 14.67
CA ALA A 41 -5.87 -0.97 15.67
C ALA A 41 -4.91 -2.12 16.05
N ASP A 42 -3.99 -2.50 15.17
CA ASP A 42 -2.92 -3.45 15.49
C ASP A 42 -1.94 -2.81 16.49
N LYS A 43 -1.60 -3.52 17.58
CA LYS A 43 -0.58 -3.04 18.53
C LYS A 43 0.77 -2.89 17.81
N PRO A 44 1.49 -1.77 17.97
CA PRO A 44 2.80 -1.60 17.35
C PRO A 44 3.76 -2.66 17.89
N MET A 45 4.29 -3.48 16.98
CA MET A 45 5.30 -4.47 17.34
C MET A 45 6.63 -3.74 17.59
N ALA A 46 7.25 -4.03 18.74
CA ALA A 46 8.60 -3.54 19.01
C ALA A 46 9.54 -4.05 17.91
N ARG A 47 10.20 -3.13 17.20
CA ARG A 47 11.20 -3.49 16.21
C ARG A 47 12.33 -4.25 16.90
N GLY A 48 12.56 -5.50 16.50
CA GLY A 48 13.64 -6.32 17.04
C GLY A 48 15.02 -5.71 16.83
N SER A 49 16.02 -6.19 17.56
CA SER A 49 17.40 -5.77 17.39
C SER A 49 17.91 -6.12 15.98
N TYR A 50 18.64 -5.19 15.36
CA TYR A 50 19.29 -5.47 14.08
C TYR A 50 20.33 -6.59 14.21
N LYS A 51 20.43 -7.44 13.19
CA LYS A 51 21.47 -8.48 13.14
C LYS A 51 22.85 -7.83 13.19
N ARG A 52 23.65 -8.21 14.18
CA ARG A 52 25.05 -7.78 14.31
C ARG A 52 25.86 -8.42 13.19
N ARG A 53 26.58 -7.63 12.39
CA ARG A 53 27.57 -8.19 11.46
C ARG A 53 28.75 -8.69 12.27
N VAL A 54 29.17 -9.93 12.03
CA VAL A 54 30.41 -10.51 12.59
C VAL A 54 31.53 -10.18 11.62
N ALA A 55 32.68 -9.75 12.14
CA ALA A 55 33.90 -9.47 11.38
C ALA A 55 34.62 -10.76 11.00
#